data_AF-A0A925JQJ4-F1
#
_entry.id   AF-A0A925JQJ4-F1
#
_cell.length_a   1.000
_cell.length_b   1.000
_cell.length_c   1.000
_cell.angle_alpha   90.00
_cell.angle_beta   90.00
_cell.angle_gamma   90.00
#
_symmetry.space_group_name_H-M   'P 1'
#
loop_
_entity.id
_entity.type
_entity.pdbx_description
1 polymer ?
#
loop_
_entity_poly.entity_id
_entity_poly.type
_entity_poly.pdbx_seq_one_letter_code
_entity_poly.pdbx_strand_id
1 'polypeptide(L)'
;MDALLGFQKETTKPSIFTFRRSDGSAIWTKLNRLPIEHDLAHYAVEKTLQFKQAFYGLLDQGFTPEAFELPRDKRSQALMPANLPVEAHQAEFIVGLLQTERISGENSDFVSTLKQALDAKEIPFPNRLTEDQLRKIRETYRELVYQWNTLKSGERLELPFNP
;
A
#
# COMPACT_ATOMS: atom_id res chain seq x y z
N MET A 1 -9.22 12.55 14.04
CA MET A 1 -8.98 11.16 14.49
C MET A 1 -7.98 10.55 13.52
N ASP A 2 -7.21 9.54 13.91
CA ASP A 2 -6.34 8.85 12.95
C ASP A 2 -7.19 8.04 11.96
N ALA A 3 -6.70 7.90 10.73
CA ALA A 3 -7.33 7.04 9.75
C ALA A 3 -7.22 5.58 10.20
N LEU A 4 -8.17 4.74 9.78
CA LEU A 4 -8.23 3.32 10.16
C LEU A 4 -8.54 2.46 8.96
N LEU A 5 -7.62 1.55 8.63
CA LEU A 5 -7.84 0.49 7.66
C LEU A 5 -8.43 -0.72 8.38
N GLY A 6 -9.34 -1.43 7.73
CA GLY A 6 -9.86 -2.70 8.21
C GLY A 6 -9.97 -3.71 7.09
N PHE A 7 -9.34 -4.87 7.26
CA PHE A 7 -9.40 -5.99 6.34
C PHE A 7 -10.11 -7.16 7.02
N GLN A 8 -11.32 -7.48 6.55
CA GLN A 8 -12.10 -8.61 7.06
C GLN A 8 -11.95 -9.80 6.12
N LYS A 9 -11.50 -10.92 6.68
CA LYS A 9 -11.25 -12.15 5.92
C LYS A 9 -12.52 -12.95 5.76
N GLU A 10 -12.74 -13.45 4.57
CA GLU A 10 -13.89 -14.28 4.24
C GLU A 10 -13.46 -15.42 3.32
N THR A 11 -13.99 -16.63 3.58
CA THR A 11 -13.66 -17.84 2.80
C THR A 11 -14.74 -18.24 1.81
N THR A 12 -16.01 -17.87 2.07
CA THR A 12 -17.17 -18.23 1.23
C THR A 12 -17.72 -17.06 0.42
N LYS A 13 -17.30 -15.83 0.76
CA LYS A 13 -17.64 -14.59 0.07
C LYS A 13 -16.38 -13.72 -0.07
N PRO A 14 -16.39 -12.67 -0.90
CA PRO A 14 -15.26 -11.77 -1.01
C PRO A 14 -14.91 -11.15 0.35
N SER A 15 -13.62 -11.11 0.67
CA SER A 15 -13.10 -10.35 1.81
C SER A 15 -13.40 -8.86 1.63
N ILE A 16 -13.49 -8.12 2.74
CA ILE A 16 -13.92 -6.71 2.73
C ILE A 16 -12.77 -5.82 3.18
N PHE A 17 -12.53 -4.75 2.43
CA PHE A 17 -11.69 -3.64 2.86
C PHE A 17 -12.57 -2.48 3.33
N THR A 18 -12.18 -1.85 4.42
CA THR A 18 -12.79 -0.63 4.94
C THR A 18 -11.71 0.39 5.22
N PHE A 19 -11.99 1.66 4.93
CA PHE A 19 -11.11 2.77 5.27
C PHE A 19 -11.94 3.87 5.91
N ARG A 20 -11.64 4.18 7.17
CA ARG A 20 -12.18 5.37 7.85
C ARG A 20 -11.12 6.47 7.77
N ARG A 21 -11.48 7.58 7.16
CA ARG A 21 -10.61 8.75 7.00
C ARG A 21 -10.48 9.52 8.31
N SER A 22 -9.48 10.39 8.36
CA SER A 22 -9.20 11.27 9.48
C SER A 22 -10.33 12.29 9.75
N ASP A 23 -11.10 12.64 8.71
CA ASP A 23 -12.31 13.47 8.77
C ASP A 23 -13.56 12.74 9.30
N GLY A 24 -13.46 11.42 9.54
CA GLY A 24 -14.53 10.57 10.06
C GLY A 24 -15.43 9.95 8.98
N SER A 25 -15.29 10.33 7.71
CA SER A 25 -15.95 9.64 6.60
C SER A 25 -15.36 8.25 6.42
N ALA A 26 -16.14 7.33 5.84
CA ALA A 26 -15.70 5.96 5.64
C ALA A 26 -16.12 5.43 4.28
N ILE A 27 -15.31 4.53 3.75
CA ILE A 27 -15.56 3.76 2.54
C ILE A 27 -15.35 2.29 2.81
N TRP A 28 -16.00 1.44 2.01
CA TRP A 28 -15.76 0.02 2.02
C TRP A 28 -15.84 -0.53 0.59
N THR A 29 -15.06 -1.56 0.32
CA THR A 29 -15.05 -2.25 -0.97
C THR A 29 -14.74 -3.72 -0.80
N LYS A 30 -14.94 -4.51 -1.86
CA LYS A 30 -14.55 -5.92 -1.88
C LYS A 30 -13.09 -6.04 -2.27
N LEU A 31 -12.34 -6.87 -1.57
CA LEU A 31 -11.01 -7.30 -2.01
C LEU A 31 -11.20 -8.33 -3.12
N ASN A 32 -11.09 -7.91 -4.39
CA ASN A 32 -11.41 -8.77 -5.53
C ASN A 32 -10.42 -8.70 -6.70
N ARG A 33 -9.38 -7.86 -6.65
CA ARG A 33 -8.42 -7.71 -7.76
C ARG A 33 -6.97 -8.00 -7.39
N LEU A 34 -6.42 -7.29 -6.42
CA LEU A 34 -5.03 -7.48 -5.99
C LEU A 34 -4.95 -8.44 -4.81
N PRO A 35 -3.87 -9.24 -4.70
CA PRO A 35 -3.60 -9.97 -3.47
C PRO A 35 -3.49 -8.98 -2.31
N ILE A 36 -4.12 -9.29 -1.18
CA ILE A 36 -4.10 -8.40 0.00
C ILE A 36 -2.69 -8.13 0.50
N GLU A 37 -1.74 -9.02 0.23
CA GLU A 37 -0.32 -8.79 0.51
C GLU A 37 0.20 -7.51 -0.16
N HIS A 38 -0.35 -7.13 -1.32
CA HIS A 38 -0.05 -5.84 -1.96
C HIS A 38 -0.52 -4.66 -1.10
N ASP A 39 -1.76 -4.69 -0.63
CA ASP A 39 -2.34 -3.69 0.27
C ASP A 39 -1.56 -3.61 1.61
N LEU A 40 -1.19 -4.75 2.18
CA LEU A 40 -0.39 -4.80 3.41
C LEU A 40 1.03 -4.25 3.21
N ALA A 41 1.62 -4.45 2.03
CA ALA A 41 2.90 -3.84 1.66
C ALA A 41 2.77 -2.32 1.52
N HIS A 42 1.71 -1.82 0.89
CA HIS A 42 1.41 -0.37 0.88
C HIS A 42 1.35 0.20 2.28
N TYR A 43 0.64 -0.45 3.20
CA TYR A 43 0.55 0.05 4.57
C TYR A 43 1.91 0.07 5.25
N ALA A 44 2.72 -1.00 5.13
CA ALA A 44 4.04 -1.07 5.71
C ALA A 44 4.97 0.03 5.18
N VAL A 45 4.96 0.27 3.86
CA VAL A 45 5.77 1.30 3.19
C VAL A 45 5.32 2.70 3.59
N GLU A 46 4.04 3.01 3.37
CA GLU A 46 3.51 4.36 3.55
C GLU A 46 3.56 4.81 4.99
N LYS A 47 3.26 3.90 5.94
CA LYS A 47 3.36 4.20 7.38
C LYS A 47 4.81 4.41 7.81
N THR A 48 5.75 3.62 7.28
CA THR A 48 7.16 3.70 7.71
C THR A 48 7.88 4.90 7.10
N LEU A 49 7.63 5.18 5.82
CA LEU A 49 8.21 6.31 5.11
C LEU A 49 7.41 7.61 5.26
N GLN A 50 6.29 7.55 5.99
CA GLN A 50 5.42 8.69 6.27
C GLN A 50 4.91 9.33 4.96
N PHE A 51 4.49 8.49 4.01
CA PHE A 51 3.91 8.93 2.75
C PHE A 51 2.45 9.33 2.95
N LYS A 52 2.15 10.59 2.63
CA LYS A 52 0.82 11.19 2.74
C LYS A 52 0.10 11.29 1.41
N GLN A 53 0.83 11.07 0.32
CA GLN A 53 0.39 11.24 -1.06
C GLN A 53 0.59 9.96 -1.89
N ALA A 54 0.78 8.83 -1.22
CA ALA A 54 0.67 7.49 -1.80
C ALA A 54 -0.75 6.93 -1.60
N PHE A 55 -0.99 5.64 -1.86
CA PHE A 55 -2.34 5.08 -1.99
C PHE A 55 -3.24 5.36 -0.77
N TYR A 56 -2.84 4.98 0.44
CA TYR A 56 -3.65 5.23 1.64
C TYR A 56 -3.69 6.70 2.03
N GLY A 57 -2.64 7.45 1.76
CA GLY A 57 -2.64 8.90 1.88
C GLY A 57 -3.69 9.56 0.98
N LEU A 58 -3.83 9.11 -0.27
CA LEU A 58 -4.85 9.58 -1.20
C LEU A 58 -6.25 9.14 -0.75
N LEU A 59 -6.41 7.92 -0.22
CA LEU A 59 -7.70 7.54 0.37
C LEU A 59 -8.09 8.48 1.51
N ASP A 60 -7.16 8.88 2.38
CA ASP A 60 -7.43 9.84 3.46
C ASP A 60 -7.80 11.24 2.95
N GLN A 61 -7.31 11.61 1.77
CA GLN A 61 -7.65 12.87 1.09
C GLN A 61 -9.00 12.86 0.36
N GLY A 62 -9.76 11.75 0.43
CA GLY A 62 -11.11 11.66 -0.15
C GLY A 62 -11.22 10.81 -1.41
N PHE A 63 -10.12 10.26 -1.93
CA PHE A 63 -10.19 9.31 -3.04
C PHE A 63 -10.81 7.97 -2.59
N THR A 64 -11.25 7.16 -3.56
CA THR A 64 -11.78 5.81 -3.31
C THR A 64 -10.96 4.78 -4.08
N PRO A 65 -10.82 3.52 -3.59
CA PRO A 65 -10.12 2.45 -4.29
C PRO A 65 -10.62 2.26 -5.73
N GLU A 66 -11.94 2.33 -5.93
CA GLU A 66 -12.56 2.15 -7.24
C GLU A 66 -12.08 3.17 -8.26
N ALA A 67 -11.73 4.39 -7.83
CA ALA A 67 -11.22 5.43 -8.72
C ALA A 67 -9.87 5.06 -9.35
N PHE A 68 -9.05 4.26 -8.66
CA PHE A 68 -7.79 3.73 -9.17
C PHE A 68 -8.00 2.50 -10.07
N GLU A 69 -9.15 1.83 -9.96
CA GLU A 69 -9.47 0.64 -10.73
C GLU A 69 -10.13 0.92 -12.09
N LEU A 70 -10.56 2.17 -12.31
CA LEU A 70 -11.18 2.60 -13.56
C LEU A 70 -10.19 2.47 -14.73
N PRO A 71 -10.69 2.14 -15.94
CA PRO A 71 -9.94 2.30 -17.19
C PRO A 71 -9.32 3.70 -17.30
N ARG A 72 -8.15 3.80 -17.94
CA ARG A 72 -7.37 5.06 -18.00
C ARG A 72 -8.18 6.25 -18.54
N ASP A 73 -9.04 6.01 -19.52
CA ASP A 73 -9.94 7.00 -20.13
C ASP A 73 -11.08 7.48 -19.21
N LYS A 74 -11.34 6.76 -18.11
CA LYS A 74 -12.38 7.06 -17.12
C LYS A 74 -11.83 7.58 -15.79
N ARG A 75 -10.50 7.57 -15.60
CA ARG A 75 -9.88 8.13 -14.39
C ARG A 75 -9.95 9.65 -14.42
N SER A 76 -10.10 10.25 -13.25
CA SER A 76 -9.95 11.70 -13.13
C SER A 76 -8.53 12.11 -13.52
N GLN A 77 -8.37 13.36 -13.96
CA GLN A 77 -7.05 13.89 -14.33
C GLN A 77 -6.03 13.72 -13.19
N ALA A 78 -6.45 13.89 -11.93
CA ALA A 78 -5.61 13.72 -10.75
C ALA A 78 -5.05 12.30 -10.57
N LEU A 79 -5.73 11.28 -11.08
CA LEU A 79 -5.31 9.87 -10.98
C LEU A 79 -4.63 9.34 -12.25
N MET A 80 -4.35 10.23 -13.20
CA MET A 80 -3.52 9.88 -14.35
C MET A 80 -2.08 9.68 -13.91
N PRO A 81 -1.34 8.68 -14.43
CA PRO A 81 0.03 8.39 -13.97
C PRO A 81 0.96 9.61 -13.96
N ALA A 82 0.87 10.49 -14.96
CA ALA A 82 1.68 11.71 -15.04
C ALA A 82 1.35 12.76 -13.95
N ASN A 83 0.18 12.67 -13.33
CA ASN A 83 -0.30 13.61 -12.32
C ASN A 83 -0.32 13.01 -10.91
N LEU A 84 -0.03 11.71 -10.77
CA LEU A 84 0.10 11.08 -9.46
C LEU A 84 1.30 11.68 -8.73
N PRO A 85 1.18 11.90 -7.41
CA PRO A 85 2.29 12.38 -6.60
C PRO A 85 3.50 11.44 -6.67
N VAL A 86 4.70 12.00 -6.48
CA VAL A 86 5.96 11.25 -6.48
C VAL A 86 5.92 10.07 -5.49
N GLU A 87 5.36 10.27 -4.29
CA GLU A 87 5.23 9.24 -3.27
C GLU A 87 4.41 8.03 -3.75
N ALA A 88 3.37 8.25 -4.56
CA ALA A 88 2.56 7.15 -5.10
C ALA A 88 3.42 6.25 -6.00
N HIS A 89 4.22 6.84 -6.91
CA HIS A 89 5.10 6.05 -7.75
C HIS A 89 6.20 5.35 -6.94
N GLN A 90 6.81 6.06 -5.99
CA GLN A 90 7.83 5.48 -5.11
C GLN A 90 7.27 4.26 -4.34
N ALA A 91 6.06 4.39 -3.79
CA ALA A 91 5.39 3.31 -3.07
C ALA A 91 5.18 2.09 -3.97
N GLU A 92 4.64 2.26 -5.18
CA GLU A 92 4.41 1.17 -6.13
C GLU A 92 5.71 0.40 -6.47
N PHE A 93 6.82 1.10 -6.71
CA PHE A 93 8.10 0.43 -6.97
C PHE A 93 8.62 -0.35 -5.75
N ILE A 94 8.52 0.22 -4.54
CA ILE A 94 8.95 -0.46 -3.31
C ILE A 94 8.06 -1.68 -3.05
N VAL A 95 6.74 -1.55 -3.19
CA VAL A 95 5.76 -2.62 -3.01
C VAL A 95 6.03 -3.75 -4.01
N GLY A 96 6.26 -3.44 -5.29
CA GLY A 96 6.58 -4.44 -6.31
C GLY A 96 7.85 -5.24 -5.99
N LEU A 97 8.90 -4.58 -5.47
CA LEU A 97 10.11 -5.25 -5.02
C LEU A 97 9.86 -6.13 -3.79
N LEU A 98 9.07 -5.67 -2.79
CA LEU A 98 8.70 -6.48 -1.62
C LEU A 98 7.90 -7.73 -2.01
N GLN A 99 7.02 -7.62 -3.02
CA GLN A 99 6.28 -8.77 -3.53
C GLN A 99 7.21 -9.77 -4.23
N THR A 100 8.20 -9.29 -4.97
CA THR A 100 9.23 -10.14 -5.59
C THR A 100 10.08 -10.83 -4.53
N GLU A 101 10.54 -10.10 -3.51
CA GLU A 101 11.29 -10.68 -2.37
C GLU A 101 10.49 -11.79 -1.67
N ARG A 102 9.17 -11.61 -1.54
CA ARG A 102 8.32 -12.60 -0.88
C ARG A 102 8.26 -13.93 -1.63
N ILE A 103 8.39 -13.90 -2.96
CA ILE A 103 8.36 -15.08 -3.84
C ILE A 103 9.75 -15.69 -3.98
N SER A 104 10.78 -14.85 -4.15
CA SER A 104 12.13 -15.27 -4.54
C SER A 104 13.14 -15.30 -3.40
N GLY A 105 12.78 -14.81 -2.21
CA GLY A 105 13.69 -14.61 -1.09
C GLY A 105 14.18 -13.17 -0.99
N GLU A 106 14.78 -12.83 0.15
CA GLU A 106 15.25 -11.46 0.42
C GLU A 106 16.30 -11.01 -0.62
N ASN A 107 16.12 -9.81 -1.16
CA ASN A 107 16.98 -9.24 -2.18
C ASN A 107 18.07 -8.38 -1.51
N SER A 108 19.30 -8.86 -1.56
CA SER A 108 20.48 -8.10 -1.09
C SER A 108 20.69 -6.80 -1.86
N ASP A 109 20.23 -6.75 -3.11
CA ASP A 109 20.34 -5.62 -4.03
C ASP A 109 19.05 -4.77 -4.07
N PHE A 110 18.21 -4.81 -3.03
CA PHE A 110 16.93 -4.09 -3.03
C PHE A 110 17.08 -2.60 -3.34
N VAL A 111 18.00 -1.92 -2.64
CA VAL A 111 18.21 -0.47 -2.77
C VAL A 111 18.79 -0.12 -4.13
N SER A 112 19.75 -0.90 -4.64
CA SER A 112 20.36 -0.66 -5.96
C SER A 112 19.35 -0.92 -7.09
N THR A 113 18.53 -1.97 -6.97
CA THR A 113 17.44 -2.28 -7.90
C THR A 113 16.39 -1.17 -7.91
N LEU A 114 15.99 -0.69 -6.73
CA LEU A 114 15.04 0.42 -6.60
C LEU A 114 15.57 1.70 -7.24
N LYS A 115 16.82 2.07 -6.97
CA LYS A 115 17.45 3.25 -7.58
C LYS A 115 17.41 3.18 -9.10
N GLN A 116 17.84 2.06 -9.69
CA GLN A 116 17.81 1.87 -11.14
C GLN A 116 16.39 1.99 -11.72
N ALA A 117 15.39 1.42 -11.06
CA ALA A 117 14.01 1.46 -11.51
C ALA A 117 13.41 2.88 -11.47
N LEU A 118 13.72 3.64 -10.40
CA LEU A 118 13.27 5.02 -10.24
C LEU A 118 13.99 5.98 -11.20
N ASP A 119 15.31 5.83 -11.36
CA ASP A 119 16.11 6.64 -12.28
C ASP A 119 15.64 6.48 -13.73
N ALA A 120 15.29 5.24 -14.14
CA ALA A 120 14.74 4.95 -15.47
C ALA A 120 13.38 5.63 -15.75
N LYS A 121 12.72 6.16 -14.71
CA LYS A 121 11.45 6.89 -14.79
C LYS A 121 11.58 8.35 -14.36
N GLU A 122 12.79 8.84 -14.12
CA GLU A 122 13.07 10.19 -13.63
C GLU A 122 12.36 10.51 -12.30
N ILE A 123 12.16 9.48 -11.46
CA ILE A 123 11.56 9.62 -10.13
C ILE A 123 12.68 9.72 -9.11
N PRO A 124 12.68 10.71 -8.20
CA PRO A 124 13.71 10.82 -7.18
C PRO A 124 13.65 9.64 -6.20
N PHE A 125 14.80 9.25 -5.65
CA PHE A 125 14.85 8.25 -4.60
C PHE A 125 14.16 8.78 -3.31
N PRO A 126 13.39 7.95 -2.58
CA PRO A 126 12.72 8.37 -1.35
C PRO A 126 13.72 8.73 -0.25
N ASN A 127 13.78 10.01 0.13
CA ASN A 127 14.75 10.54 1.10
C ASN A 127 14.73 9.86 2.47
N ARG A 128 13.57 9.33 2.88
CA ARG A 128 13.38 8.65 4.17
C ARG A 128 13.77 7.17 4.14
N LEU A 129 14.00 6.58 2.96
CA LEU A 129 14.34 5.17 2.86
C LEU A 129 15.82 4.94 3.19
N THR A 130 16.07 4.54 4.43
CA THR A 130 17.36 4.04 4.90
C THR A 130 17.32 2.51 5.05
N GLU A 131 18.47 1.87 5.28
CA GLU A 131 18.53 0.43 5.61
C GLU A 131 17.66 0.09 6.84
N ASP A 132 17.64 0.95 7.86
CA ASP A 132 16.80 0.78 9.04
C ASP A 132 15.30 0.86 8.70
N GLN A 133 14.90 1.81 7.83
CA GLN A 133 13.51 1.88 7.39
C GLN A 133 13.14 0.68 6.52
N LEU A 134 14.03 0.22 5.64
CA LEU A 134 13.80 -0.98 4.84
C LEU A 134 13.61 -2.22 5.73
N ARG A 135 14.45 -2.38 6.75
CA ARG A 135 14.30 -3.45 7.74
C ARG A 135 12.95 -3.38 8.45
N LYS A 136 12.54 -2.19 8.90
CA LYS A 136 11.25 -1.96 9.56
C LYS A 136 10.06 -2.24 8.63
N ILE A 137 10.16 -1.86 7.35
CA ILE A 137 9.16 -2.19 6.32
C ILE A 137 9.03 -3.70 6.17
N ARG A 138 10.15 -4.41 6.02
CA ARG A 138 10.15 -5.89 5.89
C ARG A 138 9.58 -6.58 7.12
N GLU A 139 9.94 -6.14 8.33
CA GLU A 139 9.39 -6.65 9.59
C GLU A 139 7.88 -6.45 9.68
N THR A 140 7.42 -5.21 9.46
CA THR A 140 5.99 -4.85 9.49
C THR A 140 5.21 -5.65 8.44
N TYR A 141 5.71 -5.72 7.21
CA TYR A 141 5.07 -6.46 6.13
C TYR A 141 4.95 -7.96 6.45
N ARG A 142 6.02 -8.59 6.92
CA ARG A 142 6.00 -10.02 7.32
C ARG A 142 5.01 -10.28 8.44
N GLU A 143 4.97 -9.41 9.45
CA GLU A 143 4.04 -9.53 10.57
C GLU A 143 2.59 -9.42 10.09
N LEU A 144 2.26 -8.43 9.26
CA LEU A 144 0.90 -8.24 8.75
C LEU A 144 0.45 -9.41 7.88
N VAL A 145 1.32 -9.91 7.00
CA VAL A 145 1.03 -11.08 6.18
C VAL A 145 0.82 -12.32 7.06
N TYR A 146 1.60 -12.48 8.12
CA TYR A 146 1.38 -13.55 9.09
C TYR A 146 0.02 -13.41 9.77
N GLN A 147 -0.29 -12.23 10.34
CA GLN A 147 -1.57 -11.95 10.99
C GLN A 147 -2.74 -12.26 10.06
N TRP A 148 -2.73 -11.74 8.83
CA TRP A 148 -3.75 -12.01 7.82
C TRP A 148 -3.94 -13.51 7.54
N ASN A 149 -2.85 -14.25 7.38
CA ASN A 149 -2.91 -15.68 7.11
C ASN A 149 -3.49 -16.47 8.29
N THR A 150 -3.24 -16.02 9.52
CA THR A 150 -3.78 -16.65 10.73
C THR A 150 -5.24 -16.31 11.02
N LEU A 151 -5.79 -15.23 10.42
CA LEU A 151 -7.19 -14.89 10.60
C LEU A 151 -8.11 -16.02 10.10
N LYS A 152 -9.18 -16.25 10.85
CA LYS A 152 -10.32 -17.09 10.47
C LYS A 152 -11.33 -16.29 9.65
N SER A 153 -12.24 -16.98 8.97
CA SER A 153 -13.35 -16.31 8.28
C SER A 153 -14.19 -15.50 9.28
N GLY A 154 -14.53 -14.27 8.91
CA GLY A 154 -15.25 -13.31 9.75
C GLY A 154 -14.34 -12.48 10.67
N GLU A 155 -13.08 -12.86 10.87
CA GLU A 155 -12.14 -12.06 11.66
C GLU A 155 -11.57 -10.89 10.83
N ARG A 156 -11.08 -9.87 11.54
CA ARG A 156 -10.68 -8.59 10.96
C ARG A 156 -9.32 -8.13 11.49
N LEU A 157 -8.50 -7.63 10.58
CA LEU A 157 -7.27 -6.91 10.88
C LEU A 157 -7.54 -5.41 10.81
N GLU A 158 -7.28 -4.69 11.90
CA GLU A 158 -7.46 -3.24 11.97
C GLU A 158 -6.13 -2.52 12.14
N LEU A 159 -5.84 -1.57 11.25
CA LEU A 159 -4.54 -0.92 11.17
C LEU A 159 -4.70 0.60 11.26
N PRO A 160 -4.29 1.24 12.36
CA PRO A 160 -4.31 2.70 12.46
C PRO A 160 -3.23 3.30 11.54
N PHE A 161 -3.62 4.32 10.79
CA PHE A 161 -2.80 4.98 9.79
C PHE A 161 -2.69 6.48 10.10
N ASN A 162 -1.46 6.87 10.41
CA ASN A 162 -1.06 8.25 10.67
C ASN A 162 0.39 8.44 10.17
N PRO A 163 0.58 8.55 8.84
CA PRO A 163 1.88 8.75 8.22
C PRO A 163 2.47 10.13 8.56
#